data_AF-A0A8J6CC27-F1
#
_entry.id   AF-A0A8J6CC27-F1
#
_cell.length_a   1.000
_cell.length_b   1.000
_cell.length_c   1.000
_cell.angle_alpha   90.00
_cell.angle_beta   90.00
_cell.angle_gamma   90.00
#
_symmetry.space_group_name_H-M   'P 1'
#
loop_
_entity.id
_entity.type
_entity.pdbx_description
1 polymer ?
#
loop_
_entity_poly.entity_id
_entity_poly.type
_entity_poly.pdbx_seq_one_letter_code
_entity_poly.pdbx_strand_id
1 'polypeptide(L)'
;MWRRASAGAGAVAVAIGLVAALRPHLLLKVPRYGFVLWAMAGQRLPPFLSFDAFAGDEHRTWLRDGDLVVAVAAKSGTTWMLYCSHQIRTKASDEFDFGDVSYSTPWPEMLQAPGQTWEAMKALLNSTVLPDGTRLKDYWDHPKFPFRIFKSHAYPRDAGGTLPVRERPRVRYLAMVRNHLDQLASFAPFFDQHTDAYRAEWGGFPPRASGDAHEVAEQLLRHMQPGGAMADLVLPYVKGWWRARREPNVLLLHYADALNDLPGTVRALAAFLGVALSDAEFARVTHRCSMEHMRTVSRQFLYQQPLNARHVHALEDRAIVRRGALGDGDAVLNGEQKVRWRAVEEAGYADEPGLVEWVRDGRAGTSAGARA
;
A
#
# COMPACT_ATOMS: atom_id res chain seq x y z
N MET A 1 48.76 -18.77 -0.96
CA MET A 1 47.45 -18.40 -1.56
C MET A 1 46.41 -17.88 -0.54
N TRP A 2 46.68 -17.91 0.78
CA TRP A 2 45.70 -17.54 1.83
C TRP A 2 45.77 -16.09 2.36
N ARG A 3 46.70 -15.24 1.89
CA ARG A 3 46.86 -13.86 2.40
C ARG A 3 46.06 -12.78 1.66
N ARG A 4 45.37 -13.12 0.57
CA ARG A 4 44.54 -12.15 -0.18
C ARG A 4 43.05 -12.15 0.20
N ALA A 5 42.57 -13.18 0.92
CA ALA A 5 41.17 -13.25 1.36
C ALA A 5 40.89 -12.38 2.61
N SER A 6 41.89 -12.16 3.46
CA SER A 6 41.73 -11.46 4.76
C SER A 6 41.64 -9.94 4.64
N ALA A 7 42.29 -9.35 3.63
CA ALA A 7 42.25 -7.90 3.40
C ALA A 7 40.88 -7.42 2.89
N GLY A 8 40.19 -8.24 2.10
CA GLY A 8 38.84 -7.94 1.62
C GLY A 8 37.78 -8.00 2.72
N ALA A 9 37.87 -8.96 3.65
CA ALA A 9 36.94 -9.10 4.76
C ALA A 9 37.02 -7.93 5.75
N GLY A 10 38.23 -7.43 6.04
CA GLY A 10 38.43 -6.27 6.92
C GLY A 10 37.86 -4.98 6.32
N ALA A 11 38.03 -4.76 5.02
CA ALA A 11 37.48 -3.59 4.33
C ALA A 11 35.94 -3.61 4.29
N VAL A 12 35.33 -4.77 4.07
CA VAL A 12 33.87 -4.95 4.11
C VAL A 12 33.32 -4.69 5.52
N ALA A 13 33.98 -5.21 6.57
CA ALA A 13 33.55 -4.98 7.95
C ALA A 13 33.65 -3.50 8.35
N VAL A 14 34.71 -2.79 7.93
CA VAL A 14 34.85 -1.34 8.15
C VAL A 14 33.78 -0.57 7.36
N ALA A 15 33.51 -0.94 6.11
CA ALA A 15 32.46 -0.30 5.30
C ALA A 15 31.06 -0.49 5.91
N ILE A 16 30.73 -1.71 6.36
CA ILE A 16 29.47 -1.98 7.08
C ILE A 16 29.42 -1.18 8.38
N GLY A 17 30.51 -1.12 9.15
CA GLY A 17 30.61 -0.33 10.37
C GLY A 17 30.42 1.18 10.12
N LEU A 18 30.99 1.70 9.04
CA LEU A 18 30.86 3.11 8.65
C LEU A 18 29.44 3.44 8.19
N VAL A 19 28.81 2.57 7.39
CA VAL A 19 27.40 2.71 6.98
C VAL A 19 26.48 2.58 8.20
N ALA A 20 26.77 1.68 9.14
CA ALA A 20 26.02 1.56 10.39
C ALA A 20 26.08 2.85 11.23
N ALA A 21 27.24 3.53 11.25
CA ALA A 21 27.40 4.78 11.99
C ALA A 21 26.76 5.98 11.28
N LEU A 22 26.92 6.10 9.95
CA LEU A 22 26.52 7.29 9.21
C LEU A 22 25.10 7.21 8.63
N ARG A 23 24.63 6.01 8.28
CA ARG A 23 23.40 5.76 7.53
C ARG A 23 22.73 4.43 7.97
N PRO A 24 22.41 4.26 9.26
CA PRO A 24 21.90 2.98 9.80
C PRO A 24 20.63 2.48 9.11
N HIS A 25 19.80 3.36 8.54
CA HIS A 25 18.60 2.98 7.80
C HIS A 25 18.86 2.24 6.48
N LEU A 26 20.09 2.22 5.98
CA LEU A 26 20.48 1.43 4.80
C LEU A 26 20.83 -0.01 5.16
N LEU A 27 20.94 -0.33 6.45
CA LEU A 27 21.22 -1.66 6.97
C LEU A 27 19.94 -2.31 7.52
N LEU A 28 19.72 -3.56 7.12
CA LEU A 28 18.67 -4.41 7.68
C LEU A 28 19.32 -5.54 8.49
N LYS A 29 18.97 -5.69 9.77
CA LYS A 29 19.52 -6.75 10.63
C LYS A 29 18.61 -7.99 10.65
N VAL A 30 18.82 -8.98 9.80
CA VAL A 30 17.97 -10.18 9.83
C VAL A 30 18.50 -11.16 10.89
N PRO A 31 17.67 -11.64 11.85
CA PRO A 31 18.13 -12.44 13.00
C PRO A 31 18.98 -13.67 12.64
N ARG A 32 18.75 -14.29 11.48
CA ARG A 32 19.50 -15.46 11.00
C ARG A 32 20.63 -15.13 10.03
N TYR A 33 20.60 -13.98 9.35
CA TYR A 33 21.51 -13.67 8.24
C TYR A 33 22.45 -12.48 8.51
N GLY A 34 22.35 -11.83 9.68
CA GLY A 34 23.17 -10.68 10.04
C GLY A 34 22.70 -9.39 9.35
N PHE A 35 23.61 -8.44 9.12
CA PHE A 35 23.30 -7.16 8.48
C PHE A 35 23.40 -7.25 6.96
N VAL A 36 22.37 -6.78 6.26
CA VAL A 36 22.34 -6.66 4.80
C VAL A 36 22.32 -5.17 4.42
N LEU A 37 23.19 -4.76 3.49
CA LEU A 37 23.17 -3.44 2.86
C LEU A 37 22.01 -3.35 1.85
N TRP A 38 20.79 -3.35 2.36
CA TRP A 38 19.56 -3.58 1.60
C TRP A 38 19.42 -2.63 0.40
N ALA A 39 19.57 -1.33 0.64
CA ALA A 39 19.48 -0.31 -0.39
C ALA A 39 20.60 -0.39 -1.44
N MET A 40 21.79 -0.87 -1.07
CA MET A 40 22.92 -1.03 -2.00
C MET A 40 22.85 -2.32 -2.82
N ALA A 41 22.07 -3.31 -2.38
CA ALA A 41 21.75 -4.50 -3.17
C ALA A 41 20.73 -4.21 -4.29
N GLY A 42 20.41 -2.94 -4.54
CA GLY A 42 19.43 -2.50 -5.53
C GLY A 42 17.97 -2.59 -5.07
N GLN A 43 17.73 -3.01 -3.82
CA GLN A 43 16.38 -3.20 -3.27
C GLN A 43 15.89 -1.91 -2.59
N ARG A 44 14.61 -1.56 -2.81
CA ARG A 44 14.00 -0.35 -2.23
C ARG A 44 13.62 -0.58 -0.76
N LEU A 45 13.52 0.49 0.03
CA LEU A 45 12.83 0.47 1.32
C LEU A 45 11.33 0.71 1.11
N PRO A 46 10.44 0.09 1.90
CA PRO A 46 10.68 -0.91 2.95
C PRO A 46 11.27 -2.25 2.48
N PRO A 47 11.99 -2.98 3.36
CA PRO A 47 12.68 -4.22 2.99
C PRO A 47 11.76 -5.41 2.69
N PHE A 48 10.49 -5.30 3.05
CA PHE A 48 9.48 -6.30 2.75
C PHE A 48 8.78 -6.04 1.41
N LEU A 49 9.19 -5.03 0.63
CA LEU A 49 8.65 -4.79 -0.70
C LEU A 49 9.62 -5.28 -1.78
N SER A 50 9.11 -6.13 -2.68
CA SER A 50 9.72 -6.46 -3.97
C SER A 50 8.72 -6.16 -5.08
N PHE A 51 9.19 -5.64 -6.22
CA PHE A 51 8.34 -5.36 -7.38
C PHE A 51 8.47 -6.41 -8.48
N ASP A 52 9.12 -7.55 -8.19
CA ASP A 52 9.38 -8.62 -9.15
C ASP A 52 8.10 -9.20 -9.74
N ALA A 53 7.00 -9.21 -8.98
CA ALA A 53 5.69 -9.65 -9.45
C ALA A 53 5.19 -8.90 -10.69
N PHE A 54 5.65 -7.65 -10.89
CA PHE A 54 5.33 -6.85 -12.07
C PHE A 54 6.54 -6.64 -12.97
N ALA A 55 7.73 -7.16 -12.68
CA ALA A 55 8.94 -6.88 -13.45
C ALA A 55 8.89 -7.43 -14.89
N GLY A 56 9.23 -6.61 -15.89
CA GLY A 56 9.14 -7.01 -17.30
C GLY A 56 7.77 -7.62 -17.63
N ASP A 57 7.78 -8.77 -18.30
CA ASP A 57 6.58 -9.53 -18.65
C ASP A 57 6.07 -10.47 -17.55
N GLU A 58 6.63 -10.45 -16.34
CA GLU A 58 6.28 -11.39 -15.26
C GLU A 58 4.79 -11.33 -14.90
N HIS A 59 4.17 -10.15 -15.02
CA HIS A 59 2.73 -9.98 -14.86
C HIS A 59 1.89 -10.85 -15.82
N ARG A 60 2.47 -11.33 -16.94
CA ARG A 60 1.80 -12.23 -17.90
C ARG A 60 1.62 -13.64 -17.37
N THR A 61 2.41 -14.05 -16.39
CA THR A 61 2.40 -15.43 -15.87
C THR A 61 1.31 -15.68 -14.84
N TRP A 62 0.79 -14.63 -14.19
CA TRP A 62 -0.12 -14.78 -13.06
C TRP A 62 -1.34 -13.86 -13.10
N LEU A 63 -1.24 -12.65 -13.65
CA LEU A 63 -2.35 -11.71 -13.77
C LEU A 63 -3.26 -12.12 -14.94
N ARG A 64 -4.57 -12.05 -14.76
CA ARG A 64 -5.58 -12.49 -15.73
C ARG A 64 -6.48 -11.33 -16.11
N ASP A 65 -7.11 -11.46 -17.28
CA ASP A 65 -8.15 -10.52 -17.68
C ASP A 65 -9.31 -10.54 -16.67
N GLY A 66 -9.87 -9.37 -16.39
CA GLY A 66 -10.93 -9.16 -15.40
C GLY A 66 -10.44 -8.90 -13.98
N ASP A 67 -9.18 -9.23 -13.64
CA ASP A 67 -8.62 -8.96 -12.31
C ASP A 67 -8.65 -7.49 -11.95
N LEU A 68 -8.74 -7.22 -10.65
CA LEU A 68 -8.60 -5.91 -10.04
C LEU A 68 -7.26 -5.78 -9.31
N VAL A 69 -6.50 -4.74 -9.62
CA VAL A 69 -5.35 -4.29 -8.82
C VAL A 69 -5.74 -3.01 -8.08
N VAL A 70 -5.88 -3.11 -6.75
CA VAL A 70 -6.12 -1.95 -5.87
C VAL A 70 -4.76 -1.35 -5.52
N ALA A 71 -4.35 -0.39 -6.35
CA ALA A 71 -3.08 0.31 -6.31
C ALA A 71 -3.20 1.66 -5.58
N VAL A 72 -3.73 1.66 -4.35
CA VAL A 72 -3.96 2.88 -3.56
C VAL A 72 -2.68 3.32 -2.86
N ALA A 73 -2.39 4.62 -2.80
CA ALA A 73 -1.21 5.11 -2.07
C ALA A 73 -1.22 4.65 -0.61
N ALA A 74 -0.04 4.37 -0.07
CA ALA A 74 0.09 4.03 1.35
C ALA A 74 -0.55 5.13 2.21
N LYS A 75 -1.40 4.71 3.15
CA LYS A 75 -2.14 5.58 4.09
C LYS A 75 -3.24 6.47 3.48
N SER A 76 -3.66 6.13 2.26
CA SER A 76 -4.75 6.81 1.54
C SER A 76 -6.02 5.96 1.40
N GLY A 77 -6.25 4.97 2.27
CA GLY A 77 -7.47 4.16 2.26
C GLY A 77 -7.38 2.80 1.57
N THR A 78 -6.18 2.22 1.45
CA THR A 78 -5.98 0.94 0.75
C THR A 78 -6.83 -0.20 1.30
N THR A 79 -6.78 -0.46 2.62
CA THR A 79 -7.60 -1.53 3.24
C THR A 79 -9.10 -1.30 3.03
N TRP A 80 -9.53 -0.04 3.04
CA TRP A 80 -10.92 0.31 2.80
C TRP A 80 -11.36 -0.08 1.39
N MET A 81 -10.56 0.28 0.38
CA MET A 81 -10.85 -0.06 -1.01
C MET A 81 -10.73 -1.55 -1.31
N LEU A 82 -9.79 -2.26 -0.68
CA LEU A 82 -9.69 -3.72 -0.77
C LEU A 82 -10.94 -4.39 -0.21
N TYR A 83 -11.36 -3.98 1.00
CA TYR A 83 -12.54 -4.50 1.66
C TYR A 83 -13.81 -4.21 0.84
N CYS A 84 -14.01 -2.96 0.40
CA CYS A 84 -15.16 -2.59 -0.41
C CYS A 84 -15.23 -3.31 -1.75
N SER A 85 -14.09 -3.46 -2.43
CA SER A 85 -14.03 -4.22 -3.67
C SER A 85 -14.40 -5.68 -3.45
N HIS A 86 -13.99 -6.28 -2.33
CA HIS A 86 -14.41 -7.63 -1.96
C HIS A 86 -15.91 -7.71 -1.64
N GLN A 87 -16.44 -6.77 -0.84
CA GLN A 87 -17.88 -6.74 -0.55
C GLN A 87 -18.71 -6.62 -1.83
N ILE A 88 -18.25 -5.84 -2.82
CA ILE A 88 -18.90 -5.78 -4.14
C ILE A 88 -18.74 -7.12 -4.88
N ARG A 89 -17.53 -7.68 -4.94
CA ARG A 89 -17.22 -8.97 -5.59
C ARG A 89 -18.15 -10.10 -5.12
N THR A 90 -18.45 -10.13 -3.83
CA THR A 90 -19.30 -11.15 -3.18
C THR A 90 -20.75 -10.71 -3.00
N LYS A 91 -21.09 -9.48 -3.41
CA LYS A 91 -22.39 -8.84 -3.17
C LYS A 91 -22.79 -8.83 -1.68
N ALA A 92 -21.78 -8.72 -0.81
CA ALA A 92 -21.88 -8.83 0.65
C ALA A 92 -22.62 -10.11 1.10
N SER A 93 -22.38 -11.23 0.39
CA SER A 93 -22.86 -12.55 0.79
C SER A 93 -22.08 -13.06 2.00
N ASP A 94 -22.79 -13.68 2.94
CA ASP A 94 -22.19 -14.35 4.10
C ASP A 94 -21.60 -15.73 3.76
N GLU A 95 -21.74 -16.19 2.51
CA GLU A 95 -21.12 -17.43 2.03
C GLU A 95 -19.58 -17.35 2.04
N PHE A 96 -19.03 -16.15 1.83
CA PHE A 96 -17.60 -15.95 1.66
C PHE A 96 -17.04 -15.13 2.82
N ASP A 97 -16.36 -15.79 3.73
CA ASP A 97 -15.63 -15.10 4.80
C ASP A 97 -14.48 -14.27 4.21
N PHE A 98 -14.33 -13.05 4.72
CA PHE A 98 -13.20 -12.19 4.36
C PHE A 98 -11.91 -12.67 5.04
N GLY A 99 -12.00 -13.35 6.20
CA GLY A 99 -10.88 -13.91 6.95
C GLY A 99 -9.88 -12.84 7.42
N ASP A 100 -8.91 -12.52 6.56
CA ASP A 100 -8.01 -11.39 6.69
C ASP A 100 -7.78 -10.74 5.32
N VAL A 101 -7.48 -9.44 5.30
CA VAL A 101 -7.17 -8.70 4.08
C VAL A 101 -6.05 -9.34 3.24
N SER A 102 -5.03 -9.93 3.86
CA SER A 102 -3.96 -10.63 3.17
C SER A 102 -4.42 -11.94 2.52
N TYR A 103 -5.52 -12.53 3.00
CA TYR A 103 -6.07 -13.77 2.44
C TYR A 103 -6.96 -13.47 1.25
N SER A 104 -7.94 -12.58 1.45
CA SER A 104 -8.97 -12.27 0.45
C SER A 104 -8.47 -11.39 -0.70
N THR A 105 -7.43 -10.59 -0.44
CA THR A 105 -6.86 -9.63 -1.39
C THR A 105 -5.33 -9.61 -1.31
N PRO A 106 -4.64 -10.67 -1.81
CA PRO A 106 -3.20 -10.83 -1.65
C PRO A 106 -2.39 -9.65 -2.16
N TRP A 107 -1.21 -9.42 -1.58
CA TRP A 107 -0.29 -8.37 -1.98
C TRP A 107 0.96 -8.98 -2.64
N PRO A 108 1.03 -9.05 -3.99
CA PRO A 108 2.13 -9.68 -4.70
C PRO A 108 3.51 -9.07 -4.42
N GLU A 109 3.55 -7.80 -4.05
CA GLU A 109 4.79 -7.06 -3.80
C GLU A 109 5.30 -7.22 -2.36
N MET A 110 4.49 -7.77 -1.44
CA MET A 110 4.86 -7.89 -0.03
C MET A 110 5.49 -9.25 0.24
N LEU A 111 6.83 -9.25 0.36
CA LEU A 111 7.55 -10.38 0.91
C LEU A 111 7.04 -10.65 2.33
N GLN A 112 6.80 -11.92 2.63
CA GLN A 112 6.29 -12.35 3.94
C GLN A 112 7.38 -12.93 4.83
N ALA A 113 8.53 -13.27 4.24
CA ALA A 113 9.74 -13.66 4.94
C ALA A 113 10.98 -13.04 4.27
N PRO A 114 12.05 -12.74 5.02
CA PRO A 114 13.31 -12.25 4.46
C PRO A 114 13.89 -13.21 3.43
N GLY A 115 14.36 -12.67 2.29
CA GLY A 115 14.95 -13.45 1.20
C GLY A 115 13.97 -14.26 0.37
N GLN A 116 12.66 -14.13 0.63
CA GLN A 116 11.63 -14.76 -0.19
C GLN A 116 11.65 -14.18 -1.62
N THR A 117 11.46 -15.03 -2.61
CA THR A 117 11.35 -14.63 -4.02
C THR A 117 9.89 -14.61 -4.47
N TRP A 118 9.60 -13.85 -5.53
CA TRP A 118 8.27 -13.85 -6.14
C TRP A 118 7.83 -15.26 -6.60
N GLU A 119 8.73 -16.04 -7.18
CA GLU A 119 8.45 -17.42 -7.59
C GLU A 119 7.97 -18.29 -6.41
N ALA A 120 8.69 -18.22 -5.28
CA ALA A 120 8.32 -18.94 -4.07
C ALA A 120 6.98 -18.46 -3.51
N MET A 121 6.73 -17.15 -3.48
CA MET A 121 5.43 -16.59 -3.06
C MET A 121 4.29 -17.08 -3.94
N LYS A 122 4.48 -17.06 -5.26
CA LYS A 122 3.48 -17.51 -6.23
C LYS A 122 3.13 -18.99 -6.04
N ALA A 123 4.12 -19.84 -5.76
CA ALA A 123 3.88 -21.24 -5.41
C ALA A 123 3.05 -21.36 -4.12
N LEU A 124 3.49 -20.69 -3.04
CA LEU A 124 2.81 -20.72 -1.74
C LEU A 124 1.37 -20.18 -1.80
N LEU A 125 1.10 -19.12 -2.57
CA LEU A 125 -0.26 -18.60 -2.76
C LEU A 125 -1.24 -19.66 -3.28
N ASN A 126 -0.76 -20.65 -4.03
CA ASN A 126 -1.59 -21.72 -4.60
C ASN A 126 -1.60 -23.01 -3.75
N SER A 127 -0.56 -23.24 -2.93
CA SER A 127 -0.38 -24.48 -2.17
C SER A 127 -0.61 -24.34 -0.66
N THR A 128 -0.59 -23.13 -0.10
CA THR A 128 -0.75 -22.92 1.35
C THR A 128 -2.13 -23.38 1.82
N VAL A 129 -2.11 -24.17 2.90
CA VAL A 129 -3.26 -24.55 3.71
C VAL A 129 -3.16 -23.82 5.04
N LEU A 130 -4.23 -23.14 5.45
CA LEU A 130 -4.31 -22.38 6.69
C LEU A 130 -4.44 -23.32 7.90
N PRO A 131 -4.22 -22.83 9.14
CA PRO A 131 -4.30 -23.68 10.35
C PRO A 131 -5.64 -24.37 10.57
N ASP A 132 -6.73 -23.82 10.02
CA ASP A 132 -8.07 -24.40 10.06
C ASP A 132 -8.34 -25.44 8.96
N GLY A 133 -7.34 -25.75 8.12
CA GLY A 133 -7.43 -26.70 7.02
C GLY A 133 -7.97 -26.11 5.71
N THR A 134 -8.38 -24.84 5.69
CA THR A 134 -8.85 -24.19 4.46
C THR A 134 -7.68 -23.88 3.53
N ARG A 135 -7.90 -23.95 2.21
CA ARG A 135 -6.86 -23.56 1.25
C ARG A 135 -6.86 -22.05 1.15
N LEU A 136 -5.69 -21.42 1.28
CA LEU A 136 -5.54 -19.97 1.12
C LEU A 136 -6.10 -19.50 -0.22
N LYS A 137 -5.93 -20.32 -1.27
CA LYS A 137 -6.44 -20.07 -2.62
C LYS A 137 -7.95 -19.77 -2.67
N ASP A 138 -8.73 -20.41 -1.81
CA ASP A 138 -10.18 -20.29 -1.83
C ASP A 138 -10.66 -18.91 -1.33
N TYR A 139 -9.81 -18.15 -0.63
CA TYR A 139 -10.11 -16.76 -0.23
C TYR A 139 -9.92 -15.74 -1.38
N TRP A 140 -9.02 -16.00 -2.33
CA TRP A 140 -8.65 -15.00 -3.35
C TRP A 140 -8.94 -15.41 -4.81
N ASP A 141 -9.02 -16.71 -5.12
CA ASP A 141 -9.28 -17.28 -6.45
C ASP A 141 -10.36 -18.38 -6.37
N HIS A 142 -11.50 -18.05 -5.76
CA HIS A 142 -12.64 -18.95 -5.66
C HIS A 142 -13.38 -19.05 -7.01
N PRO A 143 -13.87 -20.23 -7.45
CA PRO A 143 -14.59 -20.39 -8.72
C PRO A 143 -15.86 -19.55 -8.86
N LYS A 144 -16.51 -19.19 -7.74
CA LYS A 144 -17.70 -18.33 -7.73
C LYS A 144 -17.37 -16.83 -7.77
N PHE A 145 -16.10 -16.44 -7.65
CA PHE A 145 -15.73 -15.03 -7.76
C PHE A 145 -15.71 -14.59 -9.23
N PRO A 146 -16.33 -13.46 -9.58
CA PRO A 146 -16.29 -12.94 -10.95
C PRO A 146 -14.90 -12.42 -11.37
N PHE A 147 -14.01 -12.14 -10.41
CA PHE A 147 -12.64 -11.67 -10.63
C PHE A 147 -11.81 -11.79 -9.35
N ARG A 148 -10.48 -11.72 -9.48
CA ARG A 148 -9.55 -11.69 -8.33
C ARG A 148 -9.17 -10.27 -7.98
N ILE A 149 -8.70 -10.05 -6.75
CA ILE A 149 -8.33 -8.74 -6.23
C ILE A 149 -6.91 -8.83 -5.67
N PHE A 150 -6.04 -7.92 -6.09
CA PHE A 150 -4.67 -7.83 -5.60
C PHE A 150 -4.37 -6.42 -5.09
N LYS A 151 -3.61 -6.33 -4.00
CA LYS A 151 -3.11 -5.06 -3.46
C LYS A 151 -1.85 -4.61 -4.20
N SER A 152 -1.68 -3.31 -4.37
CA SER A 152 -0.40 -2.68 -4.71
C SER A 152 -0.29 -1.27 -4.10
N HIS A 153 0.93 -0.75 -4.00
CA HIS A 153 1.20 0.68 -3.78
C HIS A 153 1.93 1.34 -4.95
N ALA A 154 2.16 0.60 -6.03
CA ALA A 154 2.83 1.10 -7.23
C ALA A 154 1.90 1.96 -8.09
N TYR A 155 2.50 2.56 -9.12
CA TYR A 155 1.83 3.41 -10.09
C TYR A 155 2.24 2.99 -11.52
N PRO A 156 1.65 3.58 -12.57
CA PRO A 156 1.89 3.16 -13.95
C PRO A 156 3.38 3.20 -14.35
N ARG A 157 3.85 2.17 -15.05
CA ARG A 157 5.27 2.04 -15.45
C ARG A 157 5.74 3.13 -16.40
N ASP A 158 4.88 3.56 -17.30
CA ASP A 158 5.12 4.67 -18.23
C ASP A 158 5.29 6.03 -17.52
N ALA A 159 4.91 6.11 -16.24
CA ALA A 159 5.15 7.26 -15.37
C ALA A 159 6.35 7.07 -14.40
N GLY A 160 7.11 5.96 -14.52
CA GLY A 160 8.24 5.62 -13.65
C GLY A 160 7.95 4.56 -12.59
N GLY A 161 6.71 4.06 -12.51
CA GLY A 161 6.31 3.00 -11.59
C GLY A 161 6.57 1.61 -12.15
N THR A 162 5.72 0.64 -11.80
CA THR A 162 5.88 -0.77 -12.22
C THR A 162 4.62 -1.37 -12.82
N LEU A 163 3.44 -0.74 -12.66
CA LEU A 163 2.19 -1.36 -13.07
C LEU A 163 1.98 -1.29 -14.59
N PRO A 164 1.62 -2.41 -15.23
CA PRO A 164 1.50 -2.53 -16.70
C PRO A 164 0.14 -2.05 -17.21
N VAL A 165 -0.29 -0.83 -16.83
CA VAL A 165 -1.67 -0.35 -17.02
C VAL A 165 -2.14 -0.41 -18.48
N ARG A 166 -1.35 0.14 -19.40
CA ARG A 166 -1.67 0.14 -20.85
C ARG A 166 -1.40 -1.21 -21.53
N GLU A 167 -0.47 -1.99 -20.99
CA GLU A 167 -0.12 -3.32 -21.52
C GLU A 167 -1.17 -4.39 -21.16
N ARG A 168 -1.99 -4.10 -20.15
CA ARG A 168 -3.06 -4.96 -19.64
C ARG A 168 -4.41 -4.23 -19.63
N PRO A 169 -4.97 -3.88 -20.81
CA PRO A 169 -6.20 -3.09 -20.92
C PRO A 169 -7.45 -3.80 -20.36
N ARG A 170 -7.37 -5.12 -20.14
CA ARG A 170 -8.46 -5.93 -19.54
C ARG A 170 -8.26 -6.21 -18.05
N VAL A 171 -7.21 -5.68 -17.43
CA VAL A 171 -7.04 -5.65 -15.97
C VAL A 171 -7.49 -4.28 -15.49
N ARG A 172 -8.26 -4.24 -14.40
CA ARG A 172 -8.76 -3.01 -13.79
C ARG A 172 -7.80 -2.53 -12.72
N TYR A 173 -7.58 -1.23 -12.64
CA TYR A 173 -6.71 -0.59 -11.66
C TYR A 173 -7.48 0.45 -10.86
N LEU A 174 -7.53 0.27 -9.54
CA LEU A 174 -8.15 1.21 -8.62
C LEU A 174 -7.06 1.95 -7.84
N ALA A 175 -6.97 3.26 -8.04
CA ALA A 175 -6.07 4.14 -7.32
C ALA A 175 -6.85 5.09 -6.41
N MET A 176 -6.22 5.54 -5.33
CA MET A 176 -6.82 6.55 -4.45
C MET A 176 -5.74 7.45 -3.87
N VAL A 177 -6.04 8.75 -3.90
CA VAL A 177 -5.21 9.82 -3.36
C VAL A 177 -5.86 10.38 -2.10
N ARG A 178 -5.04 10.89 -1.20
CA ARG A 178 -5.46 11.60 0.01
C ARG A 178 -4.62 12.86 0.12
N ASN A 179 -5.19 13.91 0.71
CA ASN A 179 -4.44 15.08 1.15
C ASN A 179 -3.12 14.65 1.82
N HIS A 180 -2.01 15.18 1.35
CA HIS A 180 -0.69 14.70 1.77
C HIS A 180 -0.40 14.97 3.24
N LEU A 181 -0.93 16.04 3.83
CA LEU A 181 -0.75 16.32 5.26
C LEU A 181 -1.44 15.25 6.11
N ASP A 182 -2.65 14.85 5.71
CA ASP A 182 -3.38 13.76 6.36
C ASP A 182 -2.74 12.40 6.12
N GLN A 183 -2.19 12.19 4.92
CA GLN A 183 -1.42 11.00 4.58
C GLN A 183 -0.20 10.88 5.49
N LEU A 184 0.60 11.95 5.60
CA LEU A 184 1.78 12.07 6.47
C LEU A 184 1.44 11.79 7.93
N ALA A 185 0.43 12.47 8.47
CA ALA A 185 -0.01 12.28 9.86
C ALA A 185 -0.47 10.85 10.16
N SER A 186 -0.84 10.09 9.13
CA SER A 186 -1.25 8.69 9.28
C SER A 186 -0.08 7.68 9.30
N PHE A 187 1.14 8.06 8.93
CA PHE A 187 2.27 7.11 8.85
C PHE A 187 2.86 6.74 10.21
N ALA A 188 3.15 7.71 11.08
CA ALA A 188 3.75 7.42 12.38
C ALA A 188 2.89 6.48 13.23
N PRO A 189 1.58 6.75 13.44
CA PRO A 189 0.71 5.81 14.17
C PRO A 189 0.66 4.43 13.51
N PHE A 190 0.79 4.35 12.19
CA PHE A 190 0.80 3.07 11.49
C PHE A 190 2.07 2.27 11.73
N PHE A 191 3.25 2.91 11.71
CA PHE A 191 4.51 2.24 12.05
C PHE A 191 4.51 1.75 13.49
N ASP A 192 3.99 2.54 14.43
CA ASP A 192 3.92 2.15 15.84
C ASP A 192 3.05 0.91 16.07
N GLN A 193 1.99 0.76 15.27
CA GLN A 193 1.04 -0.35 15.35
C GLN A 193 1.50 -1.66 14.70
N HIS A 194 2.75 -1.74 14.21
CA HIS A 194 3.27 -3.05 13.79
C HIS A 194 3.57 -3.93 15.01
N THR A 195 3.44 -5.24 14.89
CA THR A 195 3.75 -6.14 16.00
C THR A 195 5.25 -6.24 16.23
N ASP A 196 5.67 -6.53 17.46
CA ASP A 196 7.10 -6.78 17.74
C ASP A 196 7.61 -8.05 17.05
N ALA A 197 6.74 -9.04 16.85
CA ALA A 197 7.07 -10.24 16.08
C ALA A 197 7.39 -9.90 14.62
N TYR A 198 6.58 -9.05 13.98
CA TYR A 198 6.83 -8.60 12.61
C TYR A 198 8.09 -7.74 12.52
N ARG A 199 8.30 -6.81 13.46
CA ARG A 199 9.55 -6.03 13.53
C ARG A 199 10.77 -6.91 13.66
N ALA A 200 10.73 -7.91 14.54
CA ALA A 200 11.85 -8.83 14.75
C ALA A 200 12.21 -9.60 13.48
N GLU A 201 11.21 -10.02 12.70
CA GLU A 201 11.41 -10.69 11.40
C GLU A 201 12.16 -9.78 10.40
N TRP A 202 11.82 -8.49 10.39
CA TRP A 202 12.42 -7.48 9.51
C TRP A 202 13.49 -6.63 10.20
N GLY A 203 14.21 -7.22 11.15
CA GLY A 203 15.39 -6.60 11.74
C GLY A 203 15.18 -5.27 12.44
N GLY A 204 14.01 -5.07 13.02
CA GLY A 204 13.57 -3.86 13.71
C GLY A 204 12.74 -2.91 12.85
N PHE A 205 12.50 -3.22 11.57
CA PHE A 205 11.66 -2.40 10.68
C PHE A 205 10.17 -2.85 10.72
N PRO A 206 9.18 -1.95 10.67
CA PRO A 206 9.33 -0.49 10.68
C PRO A 206 9.72 0.03 12.06
N PRO A 207 10.52 1.11 12.12
CA PRO A 207 10.93 1.72 13.38
C PRO A 207 9.72 2.29 14.10
N ARG A 208 9.76 2.27 15.43
CA ARG A 208 8.82 3.04 16.25
C ARG A 208 9.13 4.52 16.11
N ALA A 209 8.11 5.35 16.17
CA ALA A 209 8.27 6.80 16.24
C ALA A 209 9.09 7.13 17.50
N SER A 210 10.06 8.03 17.34
CA SER A 210 10.91 8.52 18.43
C SER A 210 11.04 10.03 18.34
N GLY A 211 10.87 10.71 19.47
CA GLY A 211 10.81 12.17 19.55
C GLY A 211 9.39 12.68 19.77
N ASP A 212 9.26 14.00 19.82
CA ASP A 212 7.94 14.63 19.89
C ASP A 212 7.21 14.58 18.53
N ALA A 213 5.93 14.97 18.51
CA ALA A 213 5.11 14.91 17.31
C ALA A 213 5.67 15.74 16.14
N HIS A 214 6.33 16.87 16.42
CA HIS A 214 6.91 17.74 15.40
C HIS A 214 8.19 17.16 14.83
N GLU A 215 9.05 16.57 15.67
CA GLU A 215 10.25 15.86 15.23
C GLU A 215 9.91 14.65 14.34
N VAL A 216 8.85 13.91 14.71
CA VAL A 216 8.35 12.80 13.92
C VAL A 216 7.78 13.29 12.58
N ALA A 217 7.01 14.38 12.58
CA ALA A 217 6.51 14.99 11.35
C ALA A 217 7.66 15.47 10.43
N GLU A 218 8.69 16.10 11.01
CA GLU A 218 9.90 16.51 10.30
C GLU A 218 10.59 15.33 9.60
N GLN A 219 10.75 14.21 10.30
CA GLN A 219 11.34 12.99 9.73
C GLN A 219 10.52 12.46 8.55
N LEU A 220 9.19 12.39 8.70
CA LEU A 220 8.30 11.91 7.65
C LEU A 220 8.33 12.83 6.41
N LEU A 221 8.31 14.15 6.60
CA LEU A 221 8.45 15.12 5.51
C LEU A 221 9.76 14.89 4.74
N ARG A 222 10.88 14.70 5.45
CA ARG A 222 12.18 14.42 4.81
C ARG A 222 12.20 13.11 4.02
N HIS A 223 11.46 12.10 4.46
CA HIS A 223 11.36 10.83 3.74
C HIS A 223 10.44 10.90 2.52
N MET A 224 9.45 11.78 2.52
CA MET A 224 8.44 11.87 1.46
C MET A 224 8.66 12.97 0.43
N GLN A 225 9.51 13.96 0.74
CA GLN A 225 9.94 14.96 -0.24
C GLN A 225 10.73 14.32 -1.39
N PRO A 226 10.84 14.97 -2.56
CA PRO A 226 11.70 14.50 -3.65
C PRO A 226 13.11 14.12 -3.18
N GLY A 227 13.58 12.94 -3.59
CA GLY A 227 14.87 12.36 -3.16
C GLY A 227 14.84 11.63 -1.81
N GLY A 228 13.73 11.69 -1.07
CA GLY A 228 13.52 10.92 0.15
C GLY A 228 13.23 9.43 -0.12
N ALA A 229 13.44 8.58 0.91
CA ALA A 229 13.31 7.12 0.81
C ALA A 229 11.88 6.63 0.52
N MET A 230 10.86 7.46 0.75
CA MET A 230 9.45 7.17 0.52
C MET A 230 8.82 8.12 -0.52
N ALA A 231 9.63 8.87 -1.28
CA ALA A 231 9.15 9.87 -2.23
C ALA A 231 8.18 9.30 -3.26
N ASP A 232 8.45 8.08 -3.74
CA ASP A 232 7.63 7.37 -4.74
C ASP A 232 6.19 7.09 -4.28
N LEU A 233 5.90 7.11 -2.97
CA LEU A 233 4.56 6.88 -2.43
C LEU A 233 3.67 8.14 -2.45
N VAL A 234 4.21 9.26 -2.93
CA VAL A 234 3.60 10.59 -2.78
C VAL A 234 3.50 11.26 -4.15
N LEU A 235 4.40 12.18 -4.50
CA LEU A 235 4.30 12.99 -5.72
C LEU A 235 4.33 12.15 -7.01
N PRO A 236 5.33 11.27 -7.24
CA PRO A 236 5.39 10.44 -8.46
C PRO A 236 4.16 9.52 -8.61
N TYR A 237 3.73 8.89 -7.52
CA TYR A 237 2.51 8.09 -7.48
C TYR A 237 1.30 8.89 -7.97
N VAL A 238 1.08 10.07 -7.37
CA VAL A 238 -0.09 10.91 -7.69
C VAL A 238 -0.04 11.36 -9.15
N LYS A 239 1.11 11.82 -9.64
CA LYS A 239 1.27 12.23 -11.05
C LYS A 239 1.01 11.08 -12.01
N GLY A 240 1.54 9.90 -11.72
CA GLY A 240 1.36 8.72 -12.56
C GLY A 240 -0.11 8.35 -12.70
N TRP A 241 -0.84 8.28 -11.59
CA TRP A 241 -2.27 7.99 -11.61
C TRP A 241 -3.11 9.13 -12.18
N TRP A 242 -2.73 10.38 -11.94
CA TRP A 242 -3.39 11.53 -12.54
C TRP A 242 -3.31 11.47 -14.07
N ARG A 243 -2.14 11.21 -14.63
CA ARG A 243 -1.97 11.07 -16.09
C ARG A 243 -2.74 9.89 -16.68
N ALA A 244 -2.83 8.79 -15.94
CA ALA A 244 -3.54 7.58 -16.35
C ALA A 244 -5.05 7.61 -16.05
N ARG A 245 -5.58 8.65 -15.38
CA ARG A 245 -6.98 8.68 -14.88
C ARG A 245 -8.06 8.57 -15.97
N ARG A 246 -7.69 8.80 -17.23
CA ARG A 246 -8.59 8.71 -18.40
C ARG A 246 -8.50 7.37 -19.12
N GLU A 247 -7.60 6.48 -18.71
CA GLU A 247 -7.55 5.12 -19.24
C GLU A 247 -8.84 4.38 -18.83
N PRO A 248 -9.49 3.62 -19.75
CA PRO A 248 -10.79 3.01 -19.50
C PRO A 248 -10.76 1.94 -18.40
N ASN A 249 -9.57 1.42 -18.09
CA ASN A 249 -9.35 0.42 -17.07
C ASN A 249 -8.78 1.00 -15.77
N VAL A 250 -8.86 2.32 -15.57
CA VAL A 250 -8.42 3.01 -14.35
C VAL A 250 -9.59 3.72 -13.68
N LEU A 251 -9.72 3.53 -12.36
CA LEU A 251 -10.58 4.34 -11.50
C LEU A 251 -9.70 5.06 -10.49
N LEU A 252 -9.66 6.39 -10.57
CA LEU A 252 -8.95 7.26 -9.63
C LEU A 252 -9.95 7.89 -8.65
N LEU A 253 -9.79 7.60 -7.36
CA LEU A 253 -10.62 8.16 -6.30
C LEU A 253 -9.84 9.14 -5.42
N HIS A 254 -10.58 9.95 -4.67
CA HIS A 254 -10.03 10.77 -3.60
C HIS A 254 -10.63 10.34 -2.25
N TYR A 255 -9.79 10.26 -1.22
CA TYR A 255 -10.19 9.78 0.10
C TYR A 255 -11.29 10.65 0.73
N ALA A 256 -11.19 11.98 0.61
CA ALA A 256 -12.20 12.89 1.15
C ALA A 256 -13.55 12.75 0.44
N ASP A 257 -13.54 12.54 -0.87
CA ASP A 257 -14.77 12.29 -1.64
C ASP A 257 -15.45 10.99 -1.19
N ALA A 258 -14.66 9.94 -0.97
CA ALA A 258 -15.18 8.67 -0.49
C ALA A 258 -15.75 8.75 0.93
N LEU A 259 -15.14 9.57 1.79
CA LEU A 259 -15.62 9.78 3.15
C LEU A 259 -16.92 10.59 3.17
N ASN A 260 -17.01 11.62 2.33
CA ASN A 260 -18.17 12.50 2.26
C ASN A 260 -19.37 11.87 1.54
N ASP A 261 -19.13 11.00 0.55
CA ASP A 261 -20.17 10.30 -0.20
C ASP A 261 -19.79 8.83 -0.46
N LEU A 262 -19.93 8.02 0.60
CA LEU A 262 -19.72 6.58 0.52
C LEU A 262 -20.70 5.89 -0.46
N PRO A 263 -22.02 6.17 -0.45
CA PRO A 263 -22.94 5.54 -1.40
C PRO A 263 -22.57 5.83 -2.85
N GLY A 264 -22.21 7.07 -3.20
CA GLY A 264 -21.75 7.41 -4.55
C GLY A 264 -20.45 6.70 -4.91
N THR A 265 -19.53 6.56 -3.96
CA THR A 265 -18.28 5.81 -4.15
C THR A 265 -18.52 4.33 -4.40
N VAL A 266 -19.42 3.69 -3.64
CA VAL A 266 -19.81 2.28 -3.86
C VAL A 266 -20.45 2.10 -5.23
N ARG A 267 -21.31 3.02 -5.68
CA ARG A 267 -21.88 2.98 -7.03
C ARG A 267 -20.82 3.06 -8.11
N ALA A 268 -19.91 4.04 -8.00
CA ALA A 268 -18.82 4.21 -8.97
C ALA A 268 -17.92 2.97 -9.02
N LEU A 269 -17.57 2.41 -7.86
CA LEU A 269 -16.75 1.21 -7.78
C LEU A 269 -17.47 -0.02 -8.34
N ALA A 270 -18.75 -0.23 -8.02
CA ALA A 270 -19.52 -1.35 -8.56
C ALA A 270 -19.67 -1.29 -10.09
N ALA A 271 -19.93 -0.10 -10.63
CA ALA A 271 -19.96 0.15 -12.06
C ALA A 271 -18.61 -0.16 -12.74
N PHE A 272 -17.51 0.34 -12.17
CA PHE A 272 -16.15 0.08 -12.67
C PHE A 272 -15.79 -1.41 -12.65
N LEU A 273 -16.22 -2.14 -11.62
CA LEU A 273 -16.01 -3.59 -11.49
C LEU A 273 -16.98 -4.41 -12.37
N GLY A 274 -17.97 -3.78 -12.99
CA GLY A 274 -19.00 -4.45 -13.79
C GLY A 274 -19.91 -5.36 -12.97
N VAL A 275 -20.16 -5.02 -11.70
CA VAL A 275 -21.01 -5.82 -10.81
C VAL A 275 -22.32 -5.08 -10.57
N ALA A 276 -23.42 -5.67 -11.05
CA ALA A 276 -24.76 -5.20 -10.72
C ALA A 276 -25.14 -5.62 -9.30
N LEU A 277 -25.62 -4.65 -8.51
CA LEU A 277 -26.16 -4.84 -7.17
C LEU A 277 -27.63 -4.46 -7.17
N SER A 278 -28.48 -5.31 -6.62
CA SER A 278 -29.84 -4.94 -6.22
C SER A 278 -29.82 -3.89 -5.10
N ASP A 279 -30.94 -3.22 -4.85
CA ASP A 279 -31.04 -2.21 -3.79
C ASP A 279 -30.65 -2.77 -2.42
N ALA A 280 -31.06 -4.01 -2.13
CA ALA A 280 -30.72 -4.69 -0.88
C ALA A 280 -29.22 -5.03 -0.79
N GLU A 281 -28.63 -5.53 -1.89
CA GLU A 281 -27.17 -5.79 -1.95
C GLU A 281 -26.38 -4.48 -1.82
N PHE A 282 -26.80 -3.43 -2.52
CA PHE A 282 -26.18 -2.11 -2.47
C PHE A 282 -26.21 -1.52 -1.06
N ALA A 283 -27.35 -1.60 -0.37
CA ALA A 283 -27.47 -1.15 1.02
C ALA A 283 -26.54 -1.93 1.96
N ARG A 284 -26.48 -3.27 1.84
CA ARG A 284 -25.58 -4.11 2.64
C ARG A 284 -24.11 -3.80 2.38
N VAL A 285 -23.71 -3.72 1.11
CA VAL A 285 -22.33 -3.38 0.72
C VAL A 285 -21.95 -2.01 1.29
N THR A 286 -22.81 -1.01 1.11
CA THR A 286 -22.57 0.36 1.62
C THR A 286 -22.43 0.37 3.14
N HIS A 287 -23.30 -0.33 3.87
CA HIS A 287 -23.18 -0.48 5.32
C HIS A 287 -21.85 -1.13 5.72
N ARG A 288 -21.47 -2.25 5.10
CA ARG A 288 -20.20 -2.94 5.43
C ARG A 288 -18.99 -2.08 5.13
N CYS A 289 -19.05 -1.32 4.04
CA CYS A 289 -18.03 -0.35 3.66
C CYS A 289 -17.92 0.87 4.59
N SER A 290 -18.84 1.07 5.54
CA SER A 290 -18.76 2.21 6.44
C SER A 290 -17.57 2.08 7.40
N MET A 291 -16.96 3.22 7.77
CA MET A 291 -15.91 3.25 8.79
C MET A 291 -16.41 2.69 10.12
N GLU A 292 -17.69 2.89 10.45
CA GLU A 292 -18.33 2.31 11.62
C GLU A 292 -18.27 0.79 11.61
N HIS A 293 -18.79 0.16 10.55
CA HIS A 293 -18.77 -1.30 10.45
C HIS A 293 -17.35 -1.85 10.40
N MET A 294 -16.45 -1.26 9.60
CA MET A 294 -15.07 -1.73 9.51
C MET A 294 -14.33 -1.71 10.86
N ARG A 295 -14.66 -0.80 11.79
CA ARG A 295 -14.10 -0.86 13.16
C ARG A 295 -14.56 -2.10 13.93
N THR A 296 -15.76 -2.61 13.66
CA THR A 296 -16.29 -3.82 14.33
C THR A 296 -15.60 -5.10 13.87
N VAL A 297 -15.05 -5.11 12.65
CA VAL A 297 -14.35 -6.24 12.04
C VAL A 297 -12.84 -6.01 11.95
N SER A 298 -12.27 -5.18 12.83
CA SER A 298 -10.85 -4.77 12.77
C SER A 298 -9.85 -5.93 12.76
N ARG A 299 -10.23 -7.07 13.35
CA ARG A 299 -9.44 -8.32 13.36
C ARG A 299 -9.24 -8.96 11.98
N GLN A 300 -10.00 -8.53 10.97
CA GLN A 300 -9.80 -8.95 9.59
C GLN A 300 -8.74 -8.11 8.87
N PHE A 301 -8.10 -7.15 9.55
CA PHE A 301 -7.12 -6.23 8.98
C PHE A 301 -5.76 -6.29 9.69
N LEU A 302 -5.39 -7.49 10.19
CA LEU A 302 -4.14 -7.71 10.91
C LEU A 302 -2.96 -7.88 9.93
N TYR A 303 -3.24 -8.04 8.64
CA TYR A 303 -2.24 -8.31 7.61
C TYR A 303 -1.44 -9.56 7.98
N GLN A 304 -2.17 -10.65 8.09
CA GLN A 304 -1.61 -11.98 8.35
C GLN A 304 -0.56 -12.31 7.27
N GLN A 305 0.47 -13.06 7.64
CA GLN A 305 1.54 -13.50 6.75
C GLN A 305 1.42 -15.02 6.48
N PRO A 306 0.42 -15.47 5.67
CA PRO A 306 0.14 -16.89 5.48
C PRO A 306 1.22 -17.63 4.67
N LEU A 307 2.08 -16.91 3.95
CA LEU A 307 3.22 -17.45 3.18
C LEU A 307 4.50 -17.48 4.02
N ASN A 308 4.44 -17.05 5.29
CA ASN A 308 5.50 -17.20 6.26
C ASN A 308 5.20 -18.41 7.15
N ALA A 309 6.17 -19.32 7.29
CA ALA A 309 6.05 -20.53 8.12
C ALA A 309 5.73 -20.25 9.60
N ARG A 310 6.02 -19.03 10.10
CA ARG A 310 5.72 -18.61 11.48
C ARG A 310 4.30 -18.06 11.64
N HIS A 311 3.56 -17.84 10.56
CA HIS A 311 2.21 -17.29 10.56
C HIS A 311 2.04 -16.02 11.43
N VAL A 312 3.03 -15.13 11.38
CA VAL A 312 2.96 -13.84 12.11
C VAL A 312 1.95 -12.90 11.44
N HIS A 313 1.44 -11.91 12.18
CA HIS A 313 0.64 -10.83 11.62
C HIS A 313 1.40 -9.50 11.75
N ALA A 314 1.23 -8.63 10.75
CA ALA A 314 2.03 -7.42 10.66
C ALA A 314 1.57 -6.33 11.63
N LEU A 315 0.27 -6.24 11.90
CA LEU A 315 -0.34 -5.12 12.64
C LEU A 315 -1.18 -5.59 13.82
N GLU A 316 -1.18 -4.79 14.88
CA GLU A 316 -2.06 -4.94 16.04
C GLU A 316 -3.55 -4.76 15.67
N ASP A 317 -4.45 -5.27 16.52
CA ASP A 317 -5.89 -5.06 16.35
C ASP A 317 -6.22 -3.54 16.36
N ARG A 318 -7.18 -3.14 15.52
CA ARG A 318 -7.62 -1.75 15.32
C ARG A 318 -6.55 -0.78 14.77
N ALA A 319 -5.40 -1.28 14.33
CA ALA A 319 -4.33 -0.47 13.72
C ALA A 319 -4.76 0.31 12.46
N ILE A 320 -5.66 -0.27 11.66
CA ILE A 320 -6.03 0.28 10.36
C ILE A 320 -7.14 1.33 10.46
N VAL A 321 -8.25 1.01 11.11
CA VAL A 321 -9.42 1.90 11.20
C VAL A 321 -9.39 2.68 12.51
N ARG A 322 -8.41 3.60 12.62
CA ARG A 322 -8.21 4.41 13.84
C ARG A 322 -9.27 5.50 13.98
N ARG A 323 -9.12 6.61 13.24
CA ARG A 323 -10.11 7.70 13.22
C ARG A 323 -11.00 7.65 11.98
N GLY A 324 -10.44 7.40 10.80
CA GLY A 324 -11.21 7.43 9.55
C GLY A 324 -11.78 8.82 9.25
N ALA A 325 -11.06 9.88 9.60
CA ALA A 325 -11.49 11.28 9.49
C ALA A 325 -10.49 12.12 8.66
N LEU A 326 -10.89 13.34 8.32
CA LEU A 326 -10.08 14.36 7.64
C LEU A 326 -9.46 15.32 8.67
N GLY A 327 -8.35 15.97 8.32
CA GLY A 327 -7.75 17.05 9.10
C GLY A 327 -6.76 16.60 10.19
N ASP A 328 -6.30 15.35 10.15
CA ASP A 328 -5.26 14.84 11.04
C ASP A 328 -3.92 15.55 10.83
N GLY A 329 -3.64 15.92 9.58
CA GLY A 329 -2.45 16.69 9.21
C GLY A 329 -2.36 18.02 9.93
N ASP A 330 -3.51 18.67 10.16
CA ASP A 330 -3.52 19.98 10.79
C ASP A 330 -3.15 19.97 12.27
N ALA A 331 -3.44 18.85 12.95
CA ALA A 331 -3.13 18.66 14.35
C ALA A 331 -1.69 18.21 14.61
N VAL A 332 -1.04 17.56 13.63
CA VAL A 332 0.30 16.98 13.79
C VAL A 332 1.40 17.92 13.31
N LEU A 333 1.17 18.62 12.19
CA LEU A 333 2.18 19.50 11.60
C LEU A 333 2.03 20.95 12.10
N ASN A 334 3.16 21.63 12.29
CA ASN A 334 3.18 23.06 12.60
C ASN A 334 3.05 23.94 11.33
N GLY A 335 2.91 25.26 11.50
CA GLY A 335 2.71 26.19 10.40
C GLY A 335 3.85 26.19 9.37
N GLU A 336 5.11 26.18 9.83
CA GLU A 336 6.29 26.19 8.96
C GLU A 336 6.38 24.92 8.11
N GLN A 337 6.14 23.76 8.73
CA GLN A 337 6.09 22.46 8.07
C GLN A 337 5.04 22.42 6.96
N LYS A 338 3.84 22.94 7.23
CA LYS A 338 2.76 23.01 6.24
C LYS A 338 3.14 23.91 5.07
N VAL A 339 3.72 25.09 5.33
CA VAL A 339 4.17 26.01 4.27
C VAL A 339 5.23 25.34 3.40
N ARG A 340 6.23 24.71 4.01
CA ARG A 340 7.30 24.02 3.27
C ARG A 340 6.74 22.88 2.43
N TRP A 341 5.83 22.09 2.96
CA TRP A 341 5.21 21.00 2.20
C TRP A 341 4.35 21.49 1.04
N ARG A 342 3.57 22.55 1.24
CA ARG A 342 2.77 23.18 0.17
C ARG A 342 3.64 23.65 -0.98
N ALA A 343 4.80 24.24 -0.69
CA ALA A 343 5.76 24.62 -1.73
C ALA A 343 6.31 23.41 -2.50
N VAL A 344 6.54 22.27 -1.83
CA VAL A 344 6.93 21.01 -2.48
C VAL A 344 5.82 20.49 -3.40
N GLU A 345 4.57 20.53 -2.98
CA GLU A 345 3.42 20.14 -3.81
C GLU A 345 3.28 21.04 -5.05
N GLU A 346 3.33 22.36 -4.84
CA GLU A 346 3.19 23.34 -5.92
C GLU A 346 4.31 23.19 -6.96
N ALA A 347 5.55 23.03 -6.51
CA ALA A 347 6.67 22.76 -7.42
C ALA A 347 6.55 21.39 -8.10
N GLY A 348 6.12 20.36 -7.38
CA GLY A 348 6.02 18.99 -7.89
C GLY A 348 4.90 18.79 -8.92
N TYR A 349 3.82 19.55 -8.80
CA TYR A 349 2.62 19.47 -9.64
C TYR A 349 2.45 20.65 -10.60
N ALA A 350 3.44 21.54 -10.72
CA ALA A 350 3.38 22.74 -11.56
C ALA A 350 3.05 22.44 -13.04
N ASP A 351 3.41 21.26 -13.53
CA ASP A 351 3.16 20.78 -14.89
C ASP A 351 1.78 20.10 -15.07
N GLU A 352 0.97 20.00 -14.01
CA GLU A 352 -0.31 19.28 -14.01
C GLU A 352 -1.46 20.21 -13.54
N PRO A 353 -2.13 20.92 -14.46
CA PRO A 353 -3.19 21.86 -14.11
C PRO A 353 -4.32 21.21 -13.29
N GLY A 354 -4.70 21.86 -12.18
CA GLY A 354 -5.79 21.42 -11.30
C GLY A 354 -5.44 20.26 -10.36
N LEU A 355 -4.23 19.67 -10.49
CA LEU A 355 -3.85 18.51 -9.69
C LEU A 355 -3.65 18.88 -8.23
N VAL A 356 -2.98 20.00 -7.92
CA VAL A 356 -2.68 20.38 -6.55
C VAL A 356 -3.96 20.69 -5.76
N GLU A 357 -4.94 21.35 -6.35
CA GLU A 357 -6.24 21.61 -5.75
C GLU A 357 -7.01 20.31 -5.52
N TRP A 358 -7.00 19.41 -6.51
CA TRP A 358 -7.66 18.11 -6.38
C TRP A 358 -7.02 17.21 -5.32
N VAL A 359 -5.69 17.22 -5.19
CA VAL A 359 -4.96 16.49 -4.13
C VAL A 359 -5.30 17.01 -2.74
N ARG A 360 -5.46 18.33 -2.60
CA ARG A 360 -5.76 18.97 -1.32
C ARG A 360 -7.20 18.69 -0.88
N ASP A 361 -8.15 18.82 -1.80
CA ASP A 361 -9.58 18.95 -1.46
C ASP A 361 -10.51 17.99 -2.22
N GLY A 362 -10.00 17.13 -3.09
CA GLY A 362 -10.81 16.25 -3.95
C GLY A 362 -11.68 17.06 -4.93
N ARG A 363 -12.91 16.59 -5.18
CA ARG A 363 -13.85 17.28 -6.08
C ARG A 363 -14.19 18.70 -5.63
N ALA A 364 -14.15 18.98 -4.33
CA ALA A 364 -14.40 20.33 -3.81
C ALA A 364 -13.38 21.35 -4.33
N GLY A 365 -12.11 20.97 -4.47
CA GLY A 365 -11.04 21.83 -5.01
C GLY A 365 -11.12 22.08 -6.51
N THR A 366 -11.72 21.16 -7.28
CA THR A 366 -11.83 21.28 -8.76
C THR A 366 -12.97 22.19 -9.24
N SER A 367 -13.85 22.60 -8.33
CA SER A 367 -15.03 23.43 -8.60
C SER A 367 -14.71 24.84 -9.13
N ALA A 368 -13.43 25.26 -9.10
CA ALA A 368 -12.96 26.52 -9.65
C ALA A 368 -12.49 26.46 -11.13
N GLY A 369 -12.45 25.30 -11.81
CA GLY A 369 -11.94 25.32 -13.19
C GLY A 369 -11.94 24.05 -14.05
N ALA A 370 -12.31 22.87 -13.57
CA ALA A 370 -12.32 21.68 -14.44
C ALA A 370 -13.39 20.68 -14.01
N ARG A 371 -14.42 20.51 -14.85
CA ARG A 371 -15.29 19.33 -14.77
C ARG A 371 -14.44 18.10 -15.12
N ALA A 372 -14.44 17.13 -14.20
CA ALA A 372 -13.75 15.85 -14.30
C ALA A 372 -14.31 14.98 -15.42
#